data_AF-A0A968C1H7-F1
#
_entry.id   AF-A0A968C1H7-F1
#
_cell.length_a   1.000
_cell.length_b   1.000
_cell.length_c   1.000
_cell.angle_alpha   90.00
_cell.angle_beta   90.00
_cell.angle_gamma   90.00
#
_symmetry.space_group_name_H-M   'P 1'
#
loop_
_entity.id
_entity.type
_entity.pdbx_description
1 polymer ?
#
loop_
_entity_poly.entity_id
_entity_poly.type
_entity_poly.pdbx_seq_one_letter_code
_entity_poly.pdbx_strand_id
1 'polypeptide(L)'
;AKLLIRAQNTALGPFVLRGFLELHGQGLYAWYREANNSESLQRQMREWFFRDGMLLVSLWEEGKWVLQDALPDVGPAISKELVATLDLSRVKGNEVRIKLESSTGLWRIDAVALGF
;
A
#
# COMPACT_ATOMS: atom_id res chain seq x y z
N ALA A 1 4.68 16.89 8.44
CA ALA A 1 5.17 15.85 9.38
C ALA A 1 5.46 14.56 8.62
N LYS A 2 6.22 13.64 9.22
CA LYS A 2 6.57 12.34 8.65
C LYS A 2 6.12 11.23 9.59
N LEU A 3 5.46 10.21 9.05
CA LEU A 3 5.11 8.99 9.76
C LEU A 3 6.04 7.88 9.32
N LEU A 4 6.94 7.48 10.22
CA LEU A 4 7.80 6.33 10.03
C LEU A 4 7.02 5.06 10.40
N ILE A 5 6.94 4.12 9.48
CA ILE A 5 6.25 2.84 9.66
C ILE A 5 7.28 1.74 9.44
N ARG A 6 7.53 0.92 10.46
CA ARG A 6 8.31 -0.30 10.32
C ARG A 6 7.33 -1.44 10.00
N ALA A 7 7.42 -1.98 8.80
CA ALA A 7 6.49 -2.99 8.34
C ALA A 7 7.13 -3.95 7.32
N GLN A 8 6.47 -5.09 7.12
CA GLN A 8 6.69 -5.98 6.00
C GLN A 8 5.35 -6.50 5.49
N ASN A 9 5.34 -6.94 4.24
CA ASN A 9 4.24 -7.74 3.74
C ASN A 9 4.32 -9.16 4.34
N THR A 10 3.21 -9.88 4.32
CA THR A 10 3.18 -11.28 4.73
C THR A 10 3.38 -12.18 3.51
N ALA A 11 3.45 -13.50 3.75
CA ALA A 11 3.48 -14.49 2.67
C ALA A 11 2.22 -14.47 1.77
N LEU A 12 1.16 -13.75 2.17
CA LEU A 12 -0.06 -13.59 1.36
C LEU A 12 0.24 -12.91 0.02
N GLY A 13 1.12 -11.90 -0.02
CA GLY A 13 1.45 -11.17 -1.26
C GLY A 13 1.99 -12.11 -2.35
N PRO A 14 3.10 -12.83 -2.11
CA PRO A 14 3.63 -13.80 -3.07
C PRO A 14 2.65 -14.93 -3.39
N PHE A 15 1.85 -15.39 -2.41
CA PHE A 15 0.85 -16.43 -2.63
C PHE A 15 -0.20 -15.99 -3.66
N VAL A 16 -0.77 -14.79 -3.50
CA VAL A 16 -1.78 -14.24 -4.42
C VAL A 16 -1.17 -13.95 -5.79
N LEU A 17 0.02 -13.32 -5.83
CA LEU A 17 0.69 -13.02 -7.09
C LEU A 17 1.01 -14.31 -7.87
N ARG A 18 1.50 -15.34 -7.21
CA ARG A 18 1.77 -16.63 -7.84
C ARG A 18 0.50 -17.22 -8.43
N GLY A 19 -0.60 -17.26 -7.67
CA GLY A 19 -1.88 -17.77 -8.15
C GLY A 19 -2.38 -16.99 -9.37
N PHE A 20 -2.29 -15.65 -9.32
CA PHE A 20 -2.63 -14.79 -10.45
C PHE A 20 -1.81 -15.10 -11.71
N LEU A 21 -0.49 -15.25 -11.58
CA LEU A 21 0.38 -15.57 -12.72
C LEU A 21 0.12 -16.98 -13.27
N GLU A 22 -0.14 -17.96 -12.40
CA GLU A 22 -0.46 -19.34 -12.78
C GLU A 22 -1.77 -19.43 -13.58
N LEU A 23 -2.77 -18.56 -13.32
CA LEU A 23 -4.03 -18.51 -14.07
C LEU A 23 -3.83 -18.19 -15.56
N HIS A 24 -2.73 -17.53 -15.94
CA HIS A 24 -2.43 -17.28 -17.35
C HIS A 24 -1.91 -18.51 -18.09
N GLY A 25 -1.42 -19.53 -17.39
CA GLY A 25 -0.89 -20.76 -17.97
C GLY A 25 0.10 -20.50 -19.11
N GLN A 26 -0.17 -21.09 -20.28
CA GLN A 26 0.66 -20.91 -21.49
C GLN A 26 0.63 -19.48 -22.05
N GLY A 27 -0.39 -18.68 -21.69
CA GLY A 27 -0.56 -17.29 -22.13
C GLY A 27 0.28 -16.27 -21.35
N LEU A 28 1.02 -16.68 -20.32
CA LEU A 28 1.73 -15.78 -19.41
C LEU A 28 2.66 -14.79 -20.14
N TYR A 29 3.45 -15.26 -21.12
CA TYR A 29 4.34 -14.38 -21.89
C TYR A 29 3.60 -13.38 -22.77
N ALA A 30 2.44 -13.75 -23.32
CA ALA A 30 1.62 -12.84 -24.11
C ALA A 30 1.03 -11.75 -23.21
N TRP A 31 0.56 -12.14 -22.02
CA TRP A 31 0.08 -11.21 -21.01
C TRP A 31 1.17 -10.23 -20.55
N TYR A 32 2.40 -10.69 -20.29
CA TYR A 32 3.51 -9.78 -19.95
C TYR A 32 3.79 -8.77 -21.06
N ARG A 33 3.75 -9.19 -22.33
CA ARG A 33 3.90 -8.25 -23.46
C ARG A 33 2.79 -7.23 -23.48
N GLU A 34 1.55 -7.63 -23.22
CA GLU A 34 0.42 -6.71 -23.14
C GLU A 34 0.60 -5.73 -21.96
N ALA A 35 0.93 -6.24 -20.77
CA ALA A 35 1.14 -5.42 -19.57
C ALA A 35 2.22 -4.35 -19.77
N ASN A 36 3.27 -4.66 -20.53
CA ASN A 36 4.35 -3.71 -20.81
C ASN A 36 3.98 -2.66 -21.87
N ASN A 37 3.00 -2.92 -22.74
CA ASN A 37 2.69 -2.05 -23.89
C ASN A 37 1.29 -1.42 -23.84
N SER A 38 0.43 -1.83 -22.91
CA SER A 38 -0.97 -1.38 -22.81
C SER A 38 -1.18 -0.46 -21.61
N GLU A 39 -1.40 0.82 -21.87
CA GLU A 39 -1.70 1.80 -20.82
C GLU A 39 -2.98 1.47 -20.04
N SER A 40 -3.98 0.89 -20.72
CA SER A 40 -5.24 0.51 -20.08
C SER A 40 -5.04 -0.63 -19.08
N LEU A 41 -4.22 -1.62 -19.42
CA LEU A 41 -3.89 -2.72 -18.52
C LEU A 41 -3.01 -2.22 -17.36
N GLN A 42 -2.01 -1.39 -17.63
CA GLN A 42 -1.18 -0.79 -16.58
C GLN A 42 -2.01 0.05 -15.60
N ARG A 43 -3.02 0.79 -16.09
CA ARG A 43 -3.94 1.54 -15.22
C ARG A 43 -4.76 0.61 -14.34
N GLN A 44 -5.35 -0.44 -14.91
CA GLN A 44 -6.11 -1.45 -14.15
C GLN A 44 -5.23 -2.11 -13.06
N MET A 45 -3.98 -2.45 -13.40
CA MET A 45 -3.04 -2.99 -12.41
C MET A 45 -2.75 -1.99 -11.30
N ARG A 46 -2.49 -0.71 -11.62
CA ARG A 46 -2.27 0.34 -10.61
C ARG A 46 -3.48 0.52 -9.70
N GLU A 47 -4.70 0.54 -10.25
CA GLU A 47 -5.94 0.64 -9.48
C GLU A 47 -6.11 -0.55 -8.54
N TRP A 48 -5.83 -1.76 -9.03
CA TRP A 48 -5.86 -2.97 -8.22
C TRP A 48 -4.82 -2.92 -7.09
N PHE A 49 -3.56 -2.55 -7.39
CA PHE A 49 -2.52 -2.40 -6.39
C PHE A 49 -2.84 -1.34 -5.34
N PHE A 50 -3.41 -0.21 -5.75
CA PHE A 50 -3.82 0.85 -4.83
C PHE A 50 -4.93 0.37 -3.88
N ARG A 51 -5.93 -0.35 -4.41
CA ARG A 51 -7.07 -0.85 -3.64
C ARG A 51 -6.69 -1.96 -2.66
N ASP A 52 -5.90 -2.93 -3.11
CA ASP A 52 -5.70 -4.20 -2.37
C ASP A 52 -4.27 -4.40 -1.88
N GLY A 53 -3.28 -3.75 -2.51
CA GLY A 53 -1.86 -4.01 -2.26
C GLY A 53 -1.20 -3.01 -1.32
N MET A 54 -1.53 -1.73 -1.48
CA MET A 54 -0.87 -0.63 -0.77
C MET A 54 -1.32 -0.52 0.69
N LEU A 55 -0.46 0.12 1.49
CA LEU A 55 -0.83 0.57 2.84
C LEU A 55 -1.28 2.03 2.74
N LEU A 56 -2.59 2.25 2.83
CA LEU A 56 -3.19 3.57 2.79
C LEU A 56 -3.06 4.25 4.15
N VAL A 57 -2.59 5.51 4.14
CA VAL A 57 -2.38 6.31 5.35
C VAL A 57 -3.30 7.52 5.28
N SER A 58 -4.25 7.61 6.23
CA SER A 58 -5.24 8.68 6.28
C SER A 58 -5.23 9.39 7.62
N LEU A 59 -5.54 10.68 7.61
CA LEU A 59 -5.74 11.51 8.81
C LEU A 59 -7.21 11.76 9.08
N TRP A 60 -7.56 11.87 10.35
CA TRP A 60 -8.87 12.38 10.74
C TRP A 60 -8.87 13.90 10.69
N GLU A 61 -9.59 14.46 9.73
CA GLU A 61 -9.75 15.90 9.54
C GLU A 61 -11.23 16.23 9.51
N GLU A 62 -11.68 17.16 10.36
CA GLU A 62 -13.03 17.74 10.30
C GLU A 62 -14.18 16.71 10.20
N GLY A 63 -14.04 15.57 10.90
CA GLY A 63 -15.08 14.54 10.92
C GLY A 63 -15.02 13.51 9.79
N LYS A 64 -13.95 13.50 8.99
CA LYS A 64 -13.73 12.51 7.92
C LYS A 64 -12.29 12.02 7.87
N TRP A 65 -12.10 10.85 7.27
CA TRP A 65 -10.77 10.34 6.93
C TRP A 65 -10.33 10.95 5.59
N VAL A 66 -9.16 11.59 5.58
CA VAL A 66 -8.54 12.17 4.39
C VAL A 66 -7.25 11.43 4.10
N LEU A 67 -7.16 10.83 2.90
CA LEU A 67 -5.96 10.13 2.45
C LEU A 67 -4.78 11.11 2.33
N GLN A 68 -3.66 10.74 2.92
CA GLN A 68 -2.41 11.51 2.89
C GLN A 68 -1.35 10.85 2.03
N ASP A 69 -1.25 9.53 2.12
CA ASP A 69 -0.22 8.76 1.41
C ASP A 69 -0.69 7.32 1.12
N ALA A 70 -0.03 6.67 0.17
CA ALA A 70 -0.25 5.28 -0.19
C ALA A 70 1.10 4.60 -0.43
N LEU A 71 1.48 3.73 0.51
CA LEU A 71 2.81 3.12 0.51
C LEU A 71 2.81 1.82 -0.31
N PRO A 72 3.77 1.63 -1.23
CA PRO A 72 3.86 0.42 -2.05
C PRO A 72 4.31 -0.80 -1.23
N ASP A 73 3.95 -1.99 -1.72
CA ASP A 73 4.42 -3.28 -1.21
C ASP A 73 5.96 -3.31 -1.11
N VAL A 74 6.47 -3.79 0.03
CA VAL A 74 7.90 -3.88 0.36
C VAL A 74 8.44 -5.30 0.31
N GLY A 75 7.59 -6.28 0.08
CA GLY A 75 7.89 -7.71 0.07
C GLY A 75 7.94 -8.32 1.48
N PRO A 76 7.94 -9.66 1.56
CA PRO A 76 7.77 -10.38 2.83
C PRO A 76 9.07 -10.76 3.54
N ALA A 77 10.22 -10.59 2.88
CA ALA A 77 11.49 -11.17 3.32
C ALA A 77 12.07 -10.49 4.57
N ILE A 78 11.91 -9.17 4.68
CA ILE A 78 12.46 -8.38 5.78
C ILE A 78 11.59 -7.14 6.03
N SER A 79 11.40 -6.78 7.31
CA SER A 79 10.81 -5.50 7.70
C SER A 79 11.63 -4.34 7.18
N LYS A 80 10.94 -3.38 6.56
CA LYS A 80 11.52 -2.12 6.06
C LYS A 80 10.92 -0.94 6.80
N GLU A 81 11.64 0.17 6.76
CA GLU A 81 11.14 1.46 7.20
C GLU A 81 10.56 2.21 6.01
N LEU A 82 9.30 2.61 6.16
CA LEU A 82 8.53 3.36 5.19
C LEU A 82 8.22 4.73 5.78
N VAL A 83 8.21 5.75 4.93
CA VAL A 83 7.91 7.12 5.35
C VAL A 83 6.69 7.60 4.60
N ALA A 84 5.58 7.80 5.32
CA ALA A 84 4.42 8.51 4.79
C ALA A 84 4.52 10.00 5.10
N THR A 85 4.14 10.83 4.13
CA THR A 85 4.06 12.28 4.30
C THR A 85 2.68 12.67 4.81
N LEU A 86 2.65 13.47 5.88
CA LEU A 86 1.41 13.94 6.50
C LEU A 86 1.33 15.46 6.45
N ASP A 87 0.23 15.99 5.91
CA ASP A 87 -0.16 17.39 6.06
C ASP A 87 -0.96 17.55 7.37
N LEU A 88 -0.32 18.10 8.39
CA LEU A 88 -0.96 18.36 9.69
C LEU A 88 -1.55 19.77 9.79
N SER A 89 -1.55 20.57 8.72
CA SER A 89 -1.98 21.97 8.75
C SER A 89 -3.43 22.16 9.20
N ARG A 90 -4.25 21.12 9.07
CA ARG A 90 -5.68 21.11 9.42
C ARG A 90 -5.98 20.40 10.75
N VAL A 91 -4.98 19.81 11.40
CA VAL A 91 -5.16 19.16 12.69
C VAL A 91 -5.31 20.23 13.78
N LYS A 92 -6.34 20.09 14.62
CA LYS A 92 -6.63 21.00 15.73
C LYS A 92 -6.34 20.31 17.06
N GLY A 93 -5.63 21.00 17.94
CA GLY A 93 -5.24 20.47 19.26
C GLY A 93 -3.99 19.60 19.20
N ASN A 94 -3.83 18.73 20.21
CA ASN A 94 -2.59 17.98 20.45
C ASN A 94 -2.72 16.47 20.14
N GLU A 95 -3.83 16.05 19.54
CA GLU A 95 -4.09 14.65 19.18
C GLU A 95 -4.11 14.51 17.65
N VAL A 96 -3.32 13.58 17.13
CA VAL A 96 -3.32 13.20 15.72
C VAL A 96 -3.91 11.79 15.61
N ARG A 97 -5.01 11.65 14.87
CA ARG A 97 -5.60 10.34 14.59
C ARG A 97 -5.22 9.90 13.19
N ILE A 98 -4.54 8.76 13.12
CA ILE A 98 -4.04 8.17 11.88
C ILE A 98 -4.75 6.84 11.68
N LYS A 99 -5.22 6.60 10.45
CA LYS A 99 -5.74 5.30 10.02
C LYS A 99 -4.74 4.68 9.04
N LEU A 100 -4.31 3.46 9.33
CA LEU A 100 -3.58 2.59 8.42
C LEU A 100 -4.55 1.53 7.88
N GLU A 101 -4.68 1.41 6.58
CA GLU A 101 -5.67 0.54 5.94
C GLU A 101 -5.06 -0.23 4.78
N SER A 102 -5.35 -1.53 4.71
CA SER A 102 -4.96 -2.42 3.61
C SER A 102 -5.77 -3.72 3.65
N SER A 103 -5.55 -4.61 2.68
CA SER A 103 -6.14 -5.95 2.68
C SER A 103 -5.76 -6.74 3.93
N THR A 104 -6.75 -7.42 4.51
CA THR A 104 -6.58 -8.19 5.74
C THR A 104 -5.49 -9.25 5.57
N GLY A 105 -4.53 -9.25 6.50
CA GLY A 105 -3.44 -10.22 6.51
C GLY A 105 -2.32 -9.93 5.53
N LEU A 106 -2.38 -8.89 4.70
CA LEU A 106 -1.31 -8.56 3.76
C LEU A 106 -0.11 -7.87 4.43
N TRP A 107 -0.36 -7.03 5.43
CA TRP A 107 0.66 -6.23 6.10
C TRP A 107 0.86 -6.66 7.56
N ARG A 108 2.12 -6.78 7.98
CA ARG A 108 2.52 -6.84 9.38
C ARG A 108 3.17 -5.51 9.75
N ILE A 109 2.57 -4.79 10.68
CA ILE A 109 3.08 -3.53 11.22
C ILE A 109 3.79 -3.84 12.54
N ASP A 110 5.10 -3.57 12.59
CA ASP A 110 5.92 -3.82 13.77
C ASP A 110 6.00 -2.58 14.67
N ALA A 111 6.10 -1.38 14.08
CA ALA A 111 6.15 -0.11 14.81
C ALA A 111 5.69 1.07 13.95
N VAL A 112 5.23 2.13 14.62
CA VAL A 112 4.85 3.41 14.00
C VAL A 112 5.38 4.55 14.86
N ALA A 113 6.00 5.55 14.25
CA ALA A 113 6.50 6.75 14.92
C ALA A 113 6.17 8.02 14.12
N LEU A 114 5.70 9.06 14.80
CA LEU A 114 5.41 10.36 14.19
C LEU A 114 6.55 11.34 14.50
N GLY A 115 7.14 11.93 13.45
CA GLY A 115 8.12 13.00 13.53
C GLY A 115 7.57 14.30 12.90
N PHE A 116 7.96 15.44 13.47
CA PHE A 116 7.47 16.78 13.09
C PHE A 116 8.47 17.52 12.22
#